data_AF-A0A7C8ZNH1-F1
#
_entry.id   AF-A0A7C8ZNH1-F1
#
_cell.length_a   1.000
_cell.length_b   1.000
_cell.length_c   1.000
_cell.angle_alpha   90.00
_cell.angle_beta   90.00
_cell.angle_gamma   90.00
#
_symmetry.space_group_name_H-M   'P 1'
#
loop_
_entity.id
_entity.type
_entity.pdbx_description
1 polymer ?
#
loop_
_entity_poly.entity_id
_entity_poly.type
_entity_poly.pdbx_seq_one_letter_code
_entity_poly.pdbx_strand_id
1 'polypeptide(L)'
;FQNASSLRYDYGKYYASKTFYDGAKKRRILLGWVNESSIEAADRIKGWSGIHTIPRKIWLDASGKQLIQWPIPEIESLRSKPVSLPHQVIKGGSLVPISGITAAQADVEISFKVSNLENVEKFETSWTNPQLLCSQKGASLNGFGLLTLASQHLEEYTAVFFRILKASDKFVVLMCSDQSRSSLNTHPDKTTYGTFVDVDPVGEGLSLRILIDHSVVESFAAKGKNVITARVYPTLAKDDKAYLYAFNNGTQSVEITELTAWSMKKADIA
;
A
#
# COMPACT_ATOMS: atom_id res chain seq x y z
N PHE A 1 14.13 14.96 -6.04
CA PHE A 1 14.74 14.08 -5.02
C PHE A 1 14.91 12.64 -5.51
N GLN A 2 14.34 12.25 -6.66
CA GLN A 2 14.70 10.98 -7.31
C GLN A 2 15.89 11.22 -8.25
N ASN A 3 16.96 10.46 -8.04
CA ASN A 3 17.98 10.26 -9.07
C ASN A 3 17.37 9.30 -10.11
N ALA A 4 17.49 9.57 -11.42
CA ALA A 4 16.86 8.74 -12.45
C ALA A 4 17.28 7.26 -12.40
N SER A 5 18.39 6.95 -11.71
CA SER A 5 18.91 5.61 -11.45
C SER A 5 18.18 4.79 -10.37
N SER A 6 17.13 5.31 -9.70
CA SER A 6 16.42 4.60 -8.61
C SER A 6 14.93 4.30 -8.84
N LEU A 7 14.41 4.55 -10.05
CA LEU A 7 13.02 4.22 -10.39
C LEU A 7 12.82 2.71 -10.48
N ARG A 8 11.70 2.24 -9.93
CA ARG A 8 11.26 0.84 -10.01
C ARG A 8 9.77 0.83 -10.36
N TYR A 9 9.31 -0.22 -11.04
CA TYR A 9 7.87 -0.43 -11.19
C TYR A 9 7.20 -0.61 -9.83
N ASP A 10 7.86 -1.35 -8.94
CA ASP A 10 7.34 -1.66 -7.63
C ASP A 10 8.51 -1.64 -6.63
N TYR A 11 8.29 -1.02 -5.47
CA TYR A 11 9.31 -0.84 -4.45
C TYR A 11 9.29 -1.95 -3.39
N GLY A 12 8.42 -2.95 -3.54
CA GLY A 12 8.34 -4.13 -2.69
C GLY A 12 8.80 -5.41 -3.37
N LYS A 13 8.08 -6.51 -3.10
CA LYS A 13 8.37 -7.83 -3.66
C LYS A 13 7.82 -7.94 -5.08
N TYR A 14 8.68 -7.73 -6.07
CA TYR A 14 8.28 -7.70 -7.46
C TYR A 14 9.48 -7.98 -8.38
N TYR A 15 9.35 -8.97 -9.26
CA TYR A 15 10.46 -9.38 -10.11
C TYR A 15 10.00 -9.91 -11.47
N ALA A 16 10.96 -10.09 -12.37
CA ALA A 16 10.78 -10.67 -13.70
C ALA A 16 9.63 -10.03 -14.51
N SER A 17 9.41 -8.73 -14.32
CA SER A 17 8.26 -8.05 -14.87
C SER A 17 8.33 -7.95 -16.39
N LYS A 18 7.21 -8.18 -17.06
CA LYS A 18 7.12 -8.16 -18.52
C LYS A 18 5.86 -7.44 -18.96
N THR A 19 5.99 -6.70 -20.06
CA THR A 19 4.85 -6.04 -20.69
C THR A 19 4.46 -6.69 -22.00
N PHE A 20 3.19 -6.55 -22.36
CA PHE A 20 2.70 -6.78 -23.71
C PHE A 20 1.74 -5.66 -24.11
N TYR A 21 1.51 -5.51 -25.41
CA TYR A 21 0.52 -4.58 -25.94
C TYR A 21 -0.80 -5.29 -26.14
N ASP A 22 -1.84 -4.82 -25.46
CA ASP A 22 -3.22 -5.21 -25.67
C ASP A 22 -3.79 -4.35 -26.80
N GLY A 23 -3.80 -4.92 -28.02
CA GLY A 23 -4.29 -4.25 -29.23
C GLY A 23 -5.81 -4.03 -29.24
N ALA A 24 -6.56 -4.86 -28.52
CA ALA A 24 -8.02 -4.72 -28.45
C ALA A 24 -8.42 -3.47 -27.65
N LYS A 25 -7.71 -3.18 -26.55
CA LYS A 25 -7.98 -2.01 -25.68
C LYS A 25 -6.93 -0.90 -25.77
N LYS A 26 -6.00 -1.00 -26.74
CA LYS A 26 -4.95 -0.03 -27.04
C LYS A 26 -4.17 0.42 -25.79
N ARG A 27 -3.75 -0.55 -24.98
CA ARG A 27 -3.05 -0.29 -23.70
C ARG A 27 -1.84 -1.21 -23.55
N ARG A 28 -0.83 -0.75 -22.81
CA ARG A 28 0.28 -1.61 -22.39
C ARG A 28 -0.05 -2.20 -21.02
N ILE A 29 0.04 -3.52 -20.93
CA ILE A 29 -0.19 -4.27 -19.70
C ILE A 29 1.14 -4.74 -19.15
N LEU A 30 1.34 -4.58 -17.85
CA LEU A 30 2.49 -5.03 -17.09
C LEU A 30 2.05 -6.14 -16.14
N LEU A 31 2.79 -7.24 -16.15
CA LEU A 31 2.73 -8.29 -15.14
C LEU A 31 4.08 -8.38 -14.43
N GLY A 32 4.05 -8.72 -13.14
CA GLY A 32 5.25 -9.08 -12.38
C GLY A 32 5.02 -10.33 -11.56
N TRP A 33 6.08 -11.11 -11.40
CA TRP A 33 6.13 -12.25 -10.50
C TRP A 33 6.43 -11.78 -9.08
N VAL A 34 5.70 -12.35 -8.12
CA VAL A 34 5.88 -12.10 -6.69
C VAL A 34 6.20 -13.43 -6.02
N ASN A 35 7.47 -13.64 -5.71
CA ASN A 35 7.90 -14.82 -4.97
C ASN A 35 7.46 -14.76 -3.49
N GLU A 36 7.53 -15.89 -2.82
CA GLU A 36 7.10 -16.01 -1.42
C GLU A 36 8.00 -15.23 -0.46
N SER A 37 7.41 -14.70 0.61
CA SER A 37 8.16 -14.26 1.81
C SER A 37 8.16 -15.35 2.89
N SER A 38 7.47 -16.48 2.70
CA SER A 38 7.56 -17.63 3.60
C SER A 38 8.85 -18.42 3.39
N ILE A 39 9.21 -19.26 4.35
CA ILE A 39 10.34 -20.18 4.22
C ILE A 39 10.02 -21.34 3.28
N GLU A 40 11.04 -21.93 2.66
CA GLU A 40 10.88 -23.04 1.70
C GLU A 40 10.11 -24.24 2.27
N ALA A 41 10.32 -24.57 3.55
CA ALA A 41 9.58 -25.65 4.20
C ALA A 41 8.06 -25.39 4.23
N ALA A 42 7.65 -24.14 4.46
CA ALA A 42 6.25 -23.75 4.44
C ALA A 42 5.67 -23.79 3.01
N ASP A 43 6.48 -23.44 2.01
CA ASP A 43 6.11 -23.56 0.59
C ASP A 43 5.87 -25.03 0.19
N ARG A 44 6.75 -25.94 0.63
CA ARG A 44 6.59 -27.39 0.41
C ARG A 44 5.35 -27.93 1.10
N ILE A 45 5.04 -27.49 2.32
CA ILE A 45 3.84 -27.90 3.07
C ILE A 45 2.55 -27.43 2.39
N LYS A 46 2.49 -26.16 1.95
CA LYS A 46 1.29 -25.62 1.28
C LYS A 46 1.14 -26.10 -0.17
N GLY A 47 2.20 -26.65 -0.76
CA GLY A 47 2.18 -27.31 -2.07
C GLY A 47 2.29 -26.38 -3.29
N TRP A 48 2.60 -25.10 -3.09
CA TRP A 48 2.75 -24.11 -4.16
C TRP A 48 3.67 -22.96 -3.72
N SER A 49 4.23 -22.20 -4.67
CA SER A 49 5.09 -21.04 -4.38
C SER A 49 5.10 -20.07 -5.57
N GLY A 50 4.84 -18.80 -5.29
CA GLY A 50 4.83 -17.72 -6.27
C GLY A 50 3.43 -17.39 -6.78
N ILE A 51 3.18 -16.10 -6.96
CA ILE A 51 1.96 -15.56 -7.60
C ILE A 51 2.34 -14.51 -8.65
N HIS A 52 1.37 -14.13 -9.48
CA HIS A 52 1.45 -12.89 -10.26
C HIS A 52 0.70 -11.76 -9.56
N THR A 53 1.23 -10.55 -9.70
CA THR A 53 0.45 -9.32 -9.42
C THR A 53 -0.77 -9.25 -10.33
N ILE A 54 -1.80 -8.54 -9.87
CA ILE A 54 -2.89 -8.13 -10.76
C ILE A 54 -2.30 -7.36 -11.95
N PRO A 55 -2.69 -7.67 -13.20
CA PRO A 55 -2.18 -6.95 -14.36
C PRO A 55 -2.43 -5.45 -14.22
N ARG A 56 -1.42 -4.64 -14.55
CA ARG A 56 -1.46 -3.19 -14.42
C ARG A 56 -1.42 -2.53 -15.79
N LYS A 57 -2.29 -1.57 -16.06
CA LYS A 57 -2.07 -0.62 -17.16
C LYS A 57 -0.87 0.24 -16.79
N ILE A 58 0.01 0.49 -17.75
CA ILE A 58 1.23 1.29 -17.59
C ILE A 58 1.31 2.38 -18.67
N TRP A 59 1.65 3.60 -18.27
CA TRP A 59 1.85 4.74 -19.17
C TRP A 59 2.84 5.75 -18.59
N LEU A 60 3.33 6.68 -19.42
CA LEU A 60 4.22 7.76 -18.98
C LEU A 60 3.43 8.85 -18.27
N ASP A 61 3.91 9.28 -17.10
CA ASP A 61 3.35 10.42 -16.37
C ASP A 61 3.43 11.70 -17.21
N ALA A 62 2.51 12.64 -16.98
CA ALA A 62 2.45 13.90 -17.73
C ALA A 62 3.74 14.74 -17.59
N SER A 63 4.48 14.59 -16.48
CA SER A 63 5.79 15.24 -16.30
C SER A 63 6.90 14.68 -17.18
N GLY A 64 6.70 13.48 -17.76
CA GLY A 64 7.71 12.73 -18.50
C GLY A 64 8.81 12.10 -17.64
N LYS A 65 8.71 12.17 -16.31
CA LYS A 65 9.80 11.76 -15.39
C LYS A 65 9.69 10.34 -14.85
N GLN A 66 8.49 9.74 -14.87
CA GLN A 66 8.23 8.41 -14.32
C GLN A 66 7.07 7.73 -15.04
N LEU A 67 6.88 6.44 -14.78
CA LEU A 67 5.75 5.65 -15.28
C LEU A 67 4.68 5.55 -14.20
N ILE A 68 3.42 5.65 -14.61
CA ILE A 68 2.26 5.40 -13.77
C ILE A 68 1.76 3.98 -14.01
N GLN A 69 1.31 3.33 -12.94
CA GLN A 69 0.70 2.01 -12.99
C GLN A 69 -0.63 1.99 -12.26
N TRP A 70 -1.64 1.37 -12.84
CA TRP A 70 -2.94 1.18 -12.19
C TRP A 70 -3.50 -0.21 -12.51
N PRO A 71 -4.14 -0.91 -11.55
CA PRO A 71 -4.81 -2.17 -11.84
C PRO A 71 -5.74 -2.04 -13.05
N ILE A 72 -5.77 -3.06 -13.91
CA ILE A 72 -6.68 -3.04 -15.06
C ILE A 72 -8.14 -2.91 -14.59
N PRO A 73 -8.99 -2.11 -15.26
CA PRO A 73 -10.36 -1.87 -14.83
C PRO A 73 -11.22 -3.14 -14.75
N GLU A 74 -10.83 -4.22 -15.42
CA GLU A 74 -11.50 -5.51 -15.33
C GLU A 74 -11.55 -6.06 -13.90
N ILE A 75 -10.57 -5.76 -13.04
CA ILE A 75 -10.59 -6.19 -11.64
C ILE A 75 -11.82 -5.64 -10.90
N GLU A 76 -12.33 -4.48 -11.32
CA GLU A 76 -13.45 -3.82 -10.67
C GLU A 76 -14.75 -4.60 -10.84
N SER A 77 -14.83 -5.53 -11.80
CA SER A 77 -15.96 -6.47 -11.95
C SER A 77 -16.11 -7.44 -10.77
N LEU A 78 -15.03 -7.65 -10.00
CA LEU A 78 -15.04 -8.47 -8.80
C LEU A 78 -15.56 -7.70 -7.57
N ARG A 79 -15.71 -6.38 -7.64
CA ARG A 79 -16.20 -5.56 -6.52
C ARG A 79 -17.65 -5.93 -6.18
N SER A 80 -17.91 -6.12 -4.89
CA SER A 80 -19.26 -6.29 -4.34
C SER A 80 -19.90 -4.93 -4.02
N LYS A 81 -20.96 -4.89 -3.21
CA LYS A 81 -21.55 -3.62 -2.76
C LYS A 81 -20.49 -2.80 -1.98
N PRO A 82 -20.30 -1.51 -2.29
CA PRO A 82 -19.34 -0.67 -1.57
C PRO A 82 -19.77 -0.42 -0.13
N VAL A 83 -18.77 -0.25 0.74
CA VAL A 83 -18.87 0.45 2.01
C VAL A 83 -18.10 1.76 1.87
N SER A 84 -18.79 2.88 2.05
CA SER A 84 -18.16 4.21 2.04
C SER A 84 -18.28 4.86 3.40
N LEU A 85 -17.22 5.51 3.85
CA LEU A 85 -17.25 6.35 5.06
C LEU A 85 -17.38 7.82 4.66
N PRO A 86 -18.15 8.62 5.42
CA PRO A 86 -18.24 10.05 5.18
C PRO A 86 -16.89 10.74 5.42
N HIS A 87 -16.77 11.97 4.89
CA HIS A 87 -15.65 12.85 5.23
C HIS A 87 -15.54 12.99 6.74
N GLN A 88 -14.33 12.77 7.28
CA GLN A 88 -14.10 12.81 8.71
C GLN A 88 -12.65 13.17 9.04
N VAL A 89 -12.47 13.76 10.21
CA VAL A 89 -11.15 14.09 10.77
C VAL A 89 -10.67 12.93 11.64
N ILE A 90 -9.50 12.38 11.37
CA ILE A 90 -8.79 11.43 12.23
C ILE A 90 -7.78 12.19 13.07
N LYS A 91 -8.03 12.28 14.38
CA LYS A 91 -7.08 12.88 15.33
C LYS A 91 -5.83 12.01 15.46
N GLY A 92 -4.74 12.60 15.93
CA GLY A 92 -3.53 11.86 16.29
C GLY A 92 -3.81 10.79 17.34
N GLY A 93 -3.21 9.62 17.17
CA GLY A 93 -3.41 8.42 18.01
C GLY A 93 -4.77 7.73 17.82
N SER A 94 -5.53 8.07 16.77
CA SER A 94 -6.87 7.51 16.54
C SER A 94 -6.88 6.42 15.46
N LEU A 95 -7.86 5.53 15.60
CA LEU A 95 -8.11 4.39 14.72
C LEU A 95 -9.59 4.37 14.32
N VAL A 96 -9.87 4.14 13.05
CA VAL A 96 -11.22 4.07 12.49
C VAL A 96 -11.42 2.69 11.84
N PRO A 97 -12.29 1.83 12.39
CA PRO A 97 -12.58 0.53 11.78
C PRO A 97 -13.36 0.68 10.47
N ILE A 98 -13.01 -0.15 9.49
CA ILE A 98 -13.71 -0.24 8.20
C ILE A 98 -14.37 -1.61 8.17
N SER A 99 -15.64 -1.65 8.56
CA SER A 99 -16.43 -2.88 8.73
C SER A 99 -17.39 -3.12 7.54
N GLY A 100 -18.05 -4.27 7.50
CA GLY A 100 -19.00 -4.60 6.43
C GLY A 100 -18.36 -5.08 5.13
N ILE A 101 -17.07 -5.47 5.18
CA ILE A 101 -16.33 -6.05 4.07
C ILE A 101 -15.61 -7.34 4.48
N THR A 102 -15.24 -8.16 3.50
CA THR A 102 -14.30 -9.28 3.68
C THR A 102 -12.86 -8.73 3.65
N ALA A 103 -12.32 -8.31 4.80
CA ALA A 103 -11.05 -7.59 4.86
C ALA A 103 -9.82 -8.40 4.39
N ALA A 104 -9.90 -9.73 4.37
CA ALA A 104 -8.85 -10.58 3.78
C ALA A 104 -8.85 -10.57 2.24
N GLN A 105 -9.93 -10.15 1.59
CA GLN A 105 -10.05 -10.12 0.13
C GLN A 105 -10.86 -8.88 -0.29
N ALA A 106 -10.18 -7.74 -0.42
CA ALA A 106 -10.80 -6.43 -0.57
C ALA A 106 -10.02 -5.49 -1.50
N ASP A 107 -10.73 -4.51 -2.06
CA ASP A 107 -10.16 -3.36 -2.74
C ASP A 107 -10.57 -2.11 -1.95
N VAL A 108 -9.61 -1.25 -1.62
CA VAL A 108 -9.82 -0.10 -0.75
C VAL A 108 -9.21 1.13 -1.41
N GLU A 109 -10.00 2.17 -1.58
CA GLU A 109 -9.54 3.48 -2.04
C GLU A 109 -9.78 4.51 -0.93
N ILE A 110 -8.74 5.25 -0.57
CA ILE A 110 -8.79 6.27 0.47
C ILE A 110 -7.99 7.50 0.04
N SER A 111 -8.53 8.69 0.34
CA SER A 111 -7.88 9.97 0.11
C SER A 111 -7.75 10.74 1.42
N PHE A 112 -6.55 11.26 1.66
CA PHE A 112 -6.23 12.08 2.80
C PHE A 112 -5.96 13.53 2.38
N LYS A 113 -6.43 14.46 3.20
CA LYS A 113 -6.05 15.87 3.16
C LYS A 113 -5.38 16.25 4.48
N VAL A 114 -4.29 17.00 4.38
CA VAL A 114 -3.55 17.48 5.56
C VAL A 114 -3.54 19.00 5.54
N SER A 115 -4.15 19.59 6.57
CA SER A 115 -4.42 21.03 6.64
C SER A 115 -3.38 21.79 7.48
N ASN A 116 -2.67 21.12 8.39
CA ASN A 116 -1.59 21.72 9.19
C ASN A 116 -0.28 20.94 9.01
N LEU A 117 0.71 21.59 8.39
CA LEU A 117 2.05 21.05 8.17
C LEU A 117 3.17 21.86 8.87
N GLU A 118 2.83 22.75 9.80
CA GLU A 118 3.81 23.62 10.45
C GLU A 118 4.82 22.82 11.29
N ASN A 119 4.33 21.79 11.97
CA ASN A 119 5.08 20.99 12.95
C ASN A 119 5.46 19.59 12.45
N VAL A 120 5.56 19.40 11.12
CA VAL A 120 6.02 18.11 10.57
C VAL A 120 7.53 17.94 10.74
N GLU A 121 7.94 16.69 10.91
CA GLU A 121 9.34 16.30 11.13
C GLU A 121 10.23 16.84 10.00
N LYS A 122 11.39 17.41 10.36
CA LYS A 122 12.35 17.91 9.38
C LYS A 122 12.99 16.73 8.64
N PHE A 123 13.10 16.87 7.32
CA PHE A 123 13.80 15.94 6.47
C PHE A 123 15.31 16.15 6.58
N GLU A 124 16.06 15.11 6.90
CA GLU A 124 17.53 15.15 6.86
C GLU A 124 18.05 14.78 5.47
N THR A 125 19.03 15.52 4.96
CA THR A 125 19.60 15.28 3.62
C THR A 125 20.32 13.92 3.51
N SER A 126 20.69 13.32 4.64
CA SER A 126 21.24 11.96 4.73
C SER A 126 20.19 10.87 4.41
N TRP A 127 18.89 11.16 4.51
CA TRP A 127 17.80 10.21 4.29
C TRP A 127 17.54 9.98 2.80
N THR A 128 18.49 9.32 2.14
CA THR A 128 18.42 9.01 0.70
C THR A 128 17.79 7.65 0.40
N ASN A 129 17.73 6.75 1.37
CA ASN A 129 17.14 5.42 1.23
C ASN A 129 15.75 5.35 1.91
N PRO A 130 14.64 5.43 1.16
CA PRO A 130 13.31 5.44 1.74
C PRO A 130 12.93 4.11 2.41
N GLN A 131 13.46 2.98 1.93
CA GLN A 131 13.21 1.67 2.55
C GLN A 131 13.83 1.59 3.94
N LEU A 132 15.10 2.00 4.07
CA LEU A 132 15.77 2.08 5.37
C LEU A 132 15.03 3.04 6.30
N LEU A 133 14.60 4.20 5.79
CA LEU A 133 13.82 5.15 6.59
C LEU A 133 12.51 4.54 7.10
N CYS A 134 11.75 3.83 6.27
CA CYS A 134 10.54 3.13 6.70
C CYS A 134 10.84 2.03 7.74
N SER A 135 11.95 1.30 7.61
CA SER A 135 12.33 0.27 8.60
C SER A 135 12.72 0.84 9.97
N GLN A 136 13.27 2.05 10.00
CA GLN A 136 13.65 2.75 11.23
C GLN A 136 12.49 3.57 11.83
N LYS A 137 11.59 4.06 10.97
CA LYS A 137 10.46 4.92 11.33
C LYS A 137 9.12 4.27 11.00
N GLY A 138 8.90 3.09 11.59
CA GLY A 138 7.70 2.27 11.39
C GLY A 138 6.38 2.93 11.81
N ALA A 139 5.27 2.25 11.49
CA ALA A 139 3.92 2.80 11.59
C ALA A 139 3.50 3.20 13.02
N SER A 140 4.04 2.53 14.04
CA SER A 140 3.74 2.80 15.45
C SER A 140 4.30 4.11 15.98
N LEU A 141 5.31 4.69 15.31
CA LEU A 141 5.97 5.90 15.78
C LEU A 141 5.23 7.17 15.32
N ASN A 142 4.90 7.23 14.03
CA ASN A 142 4.20 8.35 13.39
C ASN A 142 3.79 7.92 11.96
N GLY A 143 2.78 8.58 11.39
CA GLY A 143 2.24 8.31 10.07
C GLY A 143 0.74 8.06 10.10
N PHE A 144 0.13 8.07 8.92
CA PHE A 144 -1.31 7.84 8.75
C PHE A 144 -1.56 7.04 7.47
N GLY A 145 -2.56 6.17 7.50
CA GLY A 145 -2.78 5.23 6.41
C GLY A 145 -3.79 4.14 6.78
N LEU A 146 -3.53 2.92 6.31
CA LEU A 146 -4.36 1.74 6.53
C LEU A 146 -3.59 0.65 7.27
N LEU A 147 -4.25 -0.02 8.23
CA LEU A 147 -3.84 -1.30 8.80
C LEU A 147 -4.65 -2.38 8.10
N THR A 148 -3.98 -3.19 7.28
CA THR A 148 -4.56 -4.27 6.49
C THR A 148 -4.22 -5.62 7.11
N LEU A 149 -5.06 -6.64 6.85
CA LEU A 149 -4.86 -8.00 7.39
C LEU A 149 -4.55 -7.93 8.90
N ALA A 150 -5.33 -7.12 9.63
CA ALA A 150 -5.14 -6.90 11.04
C ALA A 150 -5.93 -7.93 11.87
N SER A 151 -5.41 -8.35 13.02
CA SER A 151 -6.15 -9.16 13.98
C SER A 151 -7.04 -8.28 14.88
N GLN A 152 -8.01 -8.90 15.56
CA GLN A 152 -9.02 -8.19 16.37
C GLN A 152 -8.42 -7.25 17.43
N HIS A 153 -7.29 -7.62 18.03
CA HIS A 153 -6.61 -6.81 19.04
C HIS A 153 -5.28 -6.24 18.54
N LEU A 154 -5.10 -6.16 17.22
CA LEU A 154 -3.92 -5.61 16.55
C LEU A 154 -2.60 -6.27 16.99
N GLU A 155 -2.63 -7.56 17.36
CA GLU A 155 -1.45 -8.37 17.57
C GLU A 155 -0.67 -8.50 16.25
N GLU A 156 -1.40 -8.77 15.15
CA GLU A 156 -0.91 -8.81 13.77
C GLU A 156 -1.54 -7.69 12.94
N TYR A 157 -0.76 -7.07 12.05
CA TYR A 157 -1.25 -6.19 10.98
C TYR A 157 -0.13 -5.89 9.97
N THR A 158 -0.53 -5.51 8.76
CA THR A 158 0.36 -4.91 7.75
C THR A 158 -0.03 -3.46 7.55
N ALA A 159 0.87 -2.53 7.90
CA ALA A 159 0.59 -1.10 7.84
C ALA A 159 1.08 -0.50 6.52
N VAL A 160 0.18 0.12 5.77
CA VAL A 160 0.50 0.89 4.56
C VAL A 160 0.16 2.34 4.82
N PHE A 161 1.16 3.21 4.82
CA PHE A 161 1.00 4.56 5.36
C PHE A 161 1.88 5.61 4.71
N PHE A 162 1.48 6.86 4.90
CA PHE A 162 2.26 8.03 4.54
C PHE A 162 2.91 8.68 5.76
N ARG A 163 4.06 9.30 5.52
CA ARG A 163 4.71 10.26 6.41
C ARG A 163 5.09 11.49 5.59
N ILE A 164 4.77 12.67 6.11
CA ILE A 164 5.14 13.94 5.50
C ILE A 164 6.30 14.53 6.28
N LEU A 165 7.35 14.94 5.55
CA LEU A 165 8.59 15.51 6.09
C LEU A 165 8.83 16.89 5.47
N LYS A 166 9.41 17.83 6.22
CA LYS A 166 9.70 19.18 5.75
C LYS A 166 11.16 19.30 5.27
N ALA A 167 11.37 19.58 3.99
CA ALA A 167 12.68 19.81 3.38
C ALA A 167 12.80 21.26 2.88
N SER A 168 13.47 22.12 3.64
CA SER A 168 13.56 23.56 3.38
C SER A 168 12.18 24.16 3.05
N ASP A 169 11.93 24.50 1.78
CA ASP A 169 10.71 25.16 1.30
C ASP A 169 9.70 24.21 0.62
N LYS A 170 9.90 22.90 0.75
CA LYS A 170 9.00 21.88 0.18
C LYS A 170 8.76 20.73 1.15
N PHE A 171 7.74 19.94 0.85
CA PHE A 171 7.45 18.70 1.56
C PHE A 171 8.00 17.50 0.81
N VAL A 172 8.40 16.48 1.57
CA VAL A 172 8.78 15.15 1.09
C VAL A 172 7.76 14.17 1.64
N VAL A 173 7.12 13.43 0.74
CA VAL A 173 6.14 12.40 1.12
C VAL A 173 6.81 11.04 1.02
N LEU A 174 6.81 10.31 2.13
CA LEU A 174 7.27 8.93 2.22
C LEU A 174 6.05 8.01 2.27
N MET A 175 6.02 6.99 1.41
CA MET A 175 5.09 5.87 1.49
C MET A 175 5.83 4.65 2.03
N CYS A 176 5.25 3.98 3.02
CA CYS A 176 5.80 2.77 3.63
C CYS A 176 4.80 1.62 3.55
N SER A 177 5.32 0.40 3.37
CA SER A 177 4.62 -0.85 3.67
C SER A 177 5.41 -1.55 4.78
N ASP A 178 4.88 -1.51 5.98
CA ASP A 178 5.48 -2.04 7.20
C ASP A 178 4.78 -3.34 7.60
N GLN A 179 5.49 -4.44 7.36
CA GLN A 179 5.08 -5.80 7.68
C GLN A 179 5.83 -6.36 8.89
N SER A 180 6.53 -5.53 9.66
CA SER A 180 7.26 -5.96 10.88
C SER A 180 6.36 -6.70 11.89
N ARG A 181 5.07 -6.34 11.92
CA ARG A 181 4.02 -6.96 12.74
C ARG A 181 3.00 -7.77 11.95
N SER A 182 3.30 -8.14 10.71
CA SER A 182 2.34 -8.83 9.82
C SER A 182 2.01 -10.27 10.24
N SER A 183 2.79 -10.86 11.14
CA SER A 183 2.60 -12.24 11.61
C SER A 183 3.23 -12.45 12.97
N LEU A 184 2.62 -13.28 13.82
CA LEU A 184 3.21 -13.83 15.03
C LEU A 184 4.24 -14.91 14.71
N ASN A 185 4.13 -15.55 13.54
CA ASN A 185 5.17 -16.45 13.06
C ASN A 185 6.43 -15.64 12.74
N THR A 186 7.57 -16.04 13.31
CA THR A 186 8.86 -15.35 13.14
C THR A 186 9.63 -15.79 11.90
N HIS A 187 9.21 -16.87 11.23
CA HIS A 187 9.93 -17.44 10.08
C HIS A 187 9.79 -16.65 8.77
N PRO A 188 8.62 -16.09 8.40
CA PRO A 188 8.50 -15.33 7.16
C PRO A 188 9.36 -14.07 7.17
N ASP A 189 9.86 -13.67 5.99
CA ASP A 189 10.50 -12.39 5.75
C ASP A 189 9.50 -11.23 5.94
N LYS A 190 9.80 -10.37 6.92
CA LYS A 190 9.00 -9.19 7.29
C LYS A 190 9.69 -7.88 6.90
N THR A 191 10.62 -7.92 5.95
CA THR A 191 11.35 -6.74 5.47
C THR A 191 10.39 -5.63 5.08
N THR A 192 10.46 -4.48 5.75
CA THR A 192 9.68 -3.28 5.41
C THR A 192 10.12 -2.69 4.07
N TYR A 193 9.16 -2.18 3.30
CA TYR A 193 9.38 -1.51 2.01
C TYR A 193 9.03 -0.02 2.10
N GLY A 194 9.66 0.79 1.25
CA GLY A 194 9.46 2.25 1.29
C GLY A 194 9.87 2.95 0.01
N THR A 195 9.19 4.05 -0.29
CA THR A 195 9.49 4.91 -1.45
C THR A 195 9.09 6.36 -1.20
N PHE A 196 9.78 7.29 -1.87
CA PHE A 196 9.38 8.70 -1.90
C PHE A 196 8.36 8.93 -3.01
N VAL A 197 7.28 9.64 -2.69
CA VAL A 197 6.17 9.93 -3.59
C VAL A 197 6.27 11.37 -4.11
N ASP A 198 6.22 11.53 -5.43
CA ASP A 198 6.25 12.84 -6.09
C ASP A 198 4.85 13.44 -6.16
N VAL A 199 4.43 14.06 -5.05
CA VAL A 199 3.10 14.66 -4.87
C VAL A 199 3.18 15.87 -3.94
N ASP A 200 2.41 16.90 -4.22
CA ASP A 200 2.16 17.99 -3.27
C ASP A 200 1.07 17.56 -2.25
N PRO A 201 1.43 17.31 -0.98
CA PRO A 201 0.45 16.85 0.01
C PRO A 201 -0.62 17.90 0.37
N VAL A 202 -0.42 19.18 0.03
CA VAL A 202 -1.38 20.26 0.32
C VAL A 202 -2.32 20.48 -0.86
N GLY A 203 -1.78 20.68 -2.06
CA GLY A 203 -2.55 20.97 -3.27
C GLY A 203 -3.21 19.74 -3.91
N GLU A 204 -2.44 18.66 -4.09
CA GLU A 204 -2.93 17.42 -4.73
C GLU A 204 -3.61 16.48 -3.73
N GLY A 205 -3.23 16.54 -2.45
CA GLY A 205 -3.65 15.58 -1.42
C GLY A 205 -2.97 14.22 -1.59
N LEU A 206 -3.34 13.26 -0.73
CA LEU A 206 -2.69 11.95 -0.69
C LEU A 206 -3.71 10.82 -0.90
N SER A 207 -3.73 10.28 -2.11
CA SER A 207 -4.54 9.09 -2.44
C SER A 207 -3.76 7.80 -2.23
N LEU A 208 -4.45 6.77 -1.78
CA LEU A 208 -3.95 5.41 -1.63
C LEU A 208 -5.04 4.42 -2.05
N ARG A 209 -4.69 3.51 -2.96
CA ARG A 209 -5.49 2.32 -3.26
C ARG A 209 -4.74 1.08 -2.78
N ILE A 210 -5.43 0.16 -2.13
CA ILE A 210 -4.86 -1.11 -1.70
C ILE A 210 -5.73 -2.26 -2.17
N LEU A 211 -5.11 -3.20 -2.89
CA LEU A 211 -5.68 -4.52 -3.15
C LEU A 211 -5.15 -5.48 -2.08
N ILE A 212 -6.06 -6.11 -1.35
CA ILE A 212 -5.77 -7.08 -0.30
C ILE A 212 -6.29 -8.43 -0.79
N ASP A 213 -5.42 -9.44 -0.85
CA ASP A 213 -5.80 -10.79 -1.27
C ASP A 213 -5.01 -11.83 -0.48
N HIS A 214 -5.54 -12.15 0.70
CA HIS A 214 -5.03 -13.13 1.67
C HIS A 214 -3.57 -12.92 2.08
N SER A 215 -2.62 -13.36 1.24
CA SER A 215 -1.17 -13.30 1.50
C SER A 215 -0.43 -12.22 0.69
N VAL A 216 -1.15 -11.39 -0.06
CA VAL A 216 -0.58 -10.27 -0.82
C VAL A 216 -1.34 -8.98 -0.58
N VAL A 217 -0.58 -7.89 -0.51
CA VAL A 217 -1.08 -6.52 -0.43
C VAL A 217 -0.39 -5.70 -1.52
N GLU A 218 -1.14 -5.23 -2.52
CA GLU A 218 -0.65 -4.33 -3.57
C GLU A 218 -1.13 -2.90 -3.31
N SER A 219 -0.21 -1.98 -3.04
CA SER A 219 -0.50 -0.62 -2.59
C SER A 219 -0.09 0.39 -3.66
N PHE A 220 -1.01 1.26 -4.07
CA PHE A 220 -0.85 2.25 -5.13
C PHE A 220 -1.05 3.65 -4.55
N ALA A 221 0.04 4.40 -4.39
CA ALA A 221 -0.01 5.78 -3.90
C ALA A 221 -0.09 6.79 -5.05
N ALA A 222 -0.72 7.93 -4.77
CA ALA A 222 -0.82 9.07 -5.68
C ALA A 222 -1.25 8.64 -7.09
N LYS A 223 -2.36 7.89 -7.15
CA LYS A 223 -2.96 7.36 -8.39
C LYS A 223 -1.99 6.52 -9.24
N GLY A 224 -1.09 5.79 -8.57
CA GLY A 224 -0.21 4.84 -9.24
C GLY A 224 1.19 5.36 -9.60
N LYS A 225 1.56 6.57 -9.13
CA LYS A 225 2.94 7.07 -9.24
C LYS A 225 3.93 6.15 -8.54
N ASN A 226 3.54 5.62 -7.38
CA ASN A 226 4.36 4.71 -6.60
C ASN A 226 3.56 3.47 -6.22
N VAL A 227 4.16 2.30 -6.39
CA VAL A 227 3.55 1.02 -6.06
C VAL A 227 4.45 0.21 -5.14
N ILE A 228 3.84 -0.45 -4.14
CA ILE A 228 4.52 -1.38 -3.25
C ILE A 228 3.68 -2.66 -3.16
N THR A 229 4.27 -3.80 -3.51
CA THR A 229 3.69 -5.13 -3.29
C THR A 229 4.36 -5.80 -2.09
N ALA A 230 3.57 -6.29 -1.14
CA ALA A 230 4.07 -7.03 0.02
C ALA A 230 3.45 -8.43 0.09
N ARG A 231 4.23 -9.40 0.53
CA ARG A 231 3.78 -10.76 0.87
C ARG A 231 3.78 -10.94 2.37
N VAL A 232 2.67 -11.37 2.93
CA VAL A 232 2.45 -11.48 4.37
C VAL A 232 1.69 -12.76 4.72
N TYR A 233 1.94 -13.31 5.90
CA TYR A 233 1.38 -14.61 6.32
C TYR A 233 0.91 -14.52 7.77
N PRO A 234 -0.15 -13.75 8.07
CA PRO A 234 -0.71 -13.68 9.42
C PRO A 234 -1.19 -15.06 9.88
N THR A 235 -1.10 -15.29 11.19
CA THR A 235 -1.55 -16.53 11.83
C THR A 235 -2.97 -16.39 12.41
N LEU A 236 -3.35 -15.18 12.80
CA LEU A 236 -4.66 -14.81 13.37
C LEU A 236 -5.54 -14.12 12.33
N ALA A 237 -5.00 -13.12 11.62
CA ALA A 237 -5.74 -12.27 10.68
C ALA A 237 -5.98 -12.94 9.32
N LYS A 238 -6.72 -14.05 9.34
CA LYS A 238 -7.05 -14.85 8.15
C LYS A 238 -8.56 -14.87 7.94
N ASP A 239 -8.96 -14.91 6.67
CA ASP A 239 -10.35 -15.07 6.27
C ASP A 239 -11.28 -14.05 6.94
N ASP A 240 -12.28 -14.51 7.69
CA ASP A 240 -13.26 -13.70 8.41
C ASP A 240 -12.72 -13.04 9.70
N LYS A 241 -11.49 -13.40 10.11
CA LYS A 241 -10.79 -12.83 11.27
C LYS A 241 -9.78 -11.75 10.90
N ALA A 242 -9.68 -11.42 9.61
CA ALA A 242 -8.96 -10.24 9.18
C ALA A 242 -9.84 -9.00 9.35
N TYR A 243 -9.22 -7.90 9.79
CA TYR A 243 -9.84 -6.60 9.97
C TYR A 243 -9.08 -5.54 9.17
N LEU A 244 -9.77 -4.44 8.90
CA LEU A 244 -9.24 -3.28 8.18
C LEU A 244 -9.51 -2.02 9.00
N TYR A 245 -8.50 -1.17 9.11
CA TYR A 245 -8.61 0.11 9.82
C TYR A 245 -7.92 1.23 9.05
N ALA A 246 -8.49 2.44 9.09
CA ALA A 246 -7.73 3.65 8.86
C ALA A 246 -7.12 4.12 10.19
N PHE A 247 -5.89 4.61 10.17
CA PHE A 247 -5.19 5.04 11.37
C PHE A 247 -4.43 6.35 11.17
N ASN A 248 -4.21 7.05 12.29
CA ASN A 248 -3.29 8.18 12.36
C ASN A 248 -2.52 8.10 13.67
N ASN A 249 -1.24 7.70 13.60
CA ASN A 249 -0.32 7.71 14.74
C ASN A 249 0.52 8.98 14.81
N GLY A 250 0.28 9.96 13.92
CA GLY A 250 0.91 11.27 14.00
C GLY A 250 0.32 12.14 15.10
N THR A 251 0.96 13.28 15.36
CA THR A 251 0.49 14.26 16.34
C THR A 251 -0.55 15.23 15.76
N GLN A 252 -0.51 15.44 14.44
CA GLN A 252 -1.45 16.30 13.73
C GLN A 252 -2.66 15.51 13.26
N SER A 253 -3.81 16.19 13.19
CA SER A 253 -5.02 15.58 12.62
C SER A 253 -4.92 15.52 11.09
N VAL A 254 -5.49 14.47 10.51
CA VAL A 254 -5.62 14.29 9.06
C VAL A 254 -7.08 14.09 8.70
N GLU A 255 -7.49 14.56 7.52
CA GLU A 255 -8.86 14.40 7.04
C GLU A 255 -8.92 13.23 6.06
N ILE A 256 -9.85 12.29 6.26
CA ILE A 256 -10.25 11.34 5.21
C ILE A 256 -11.30 12.05 4.37
N THR A 257 -10.95 12.51 3.17
CA THR A 257 -11.90 13.19 2.27
C THR A 257 -12.78 12.20 1.52
N GLU A 258 -12.25 11.01 1.25
CA GLU A 258 -12.96 9.92 0.58
C GLU A 258 -12.43 8.60 1.10
N LEU A 259 -13.33 7.66 1.38
CA LEU A 259 -12.98 6.27 1.63
C LEU A 259 -14.09 5.38 1.09
N THR A 260 -13.73 4.49 0.17
CA THR A 260 -14.60 3.43 -0.29
C THR A 260 -13.85 2.09 -0.27
N ALA A 261 -14.49 1.07 0.27
CA ALA A 261 -13.99 -0.28 0.31
C ALA A 261 -14.99 -1.25 -0.32
N TRP A 262 -14.49 -2.25 -1.03
CA TRP A 262 -15.28 -3.30 -1.65
C TRP A 262 -14.76 -4.65 -1.20
N SER A 263 -15.67 -5.54 -0.78
CA SER A 263 -15.34 -6.97 -0.77
C SER A 263 -15.15 -7.44 -2.20
N MET A 264 -14.09 -8.19 -2.45
CA MET A 264 -13.80 -8.72 -3.78
C MET A 264 -14.31 -10.14 -3.89
N LYS A 265 -14.97 -10.47 -5.00
CA LYS A 265 -15.32 -11.85 -5.35
C LYS A 265 -14.06 -12.59 -5.81
N LYS A 266 -14.05 -13.90 -5.62
CA LYS A 266 -12.99 -14.76 -6.16
C LYS A 266 -13.05 -14.74 -7.68
N ALA A 267 -11.90 -14.63 -8.33
CA ALA A 267 -11.77 -14.84 -9.76
C ALA A 267 -11.73 -16.34 -10.07
N ASP A 268 -12.21 -16.71 -11.25
CA ASP A 268 -11.98 -18.05 -11.80
C ASP A 268 -10.63 -18.03 -12.53
N ILE A 269 -9.63 -18.67 -11.91
CA ILE A 269 -8.25 -18.74 -12.42
C ILE A 269 -8.01 -20.20 -12.79
N ALA A 270 -8.10 -20.49 -14.10
CA ALA A 270 -7.89 -21.81 -14.68
C ALA A 270 -6.41 -22.15 -14.90
#